data_AF-A0A821HLB6-F1
#
_entry.id   AF-A0A821HLB6-F1
#
_cell.length_a   1.000
_cell.length_b   1.000
_cell.length_c   1.000
_cell.angle_alpha   90.00
_cell.angle_beta   90.00
_cell.angle_gamma   90.00
#
_symmetry.space_group_name_H-M   'P 1'
#
loop_
_entity.id
_entity.type
_entity.pdbx_description
1 polymer ?
#
loop_
_entity_poly.entity_id
_entity_poly.type
_entity_poly.pdbx_seq_one_letter_code
_entity_poly.pdbx_strand_id
1 'polypeptide(L)'
;MHTILYDQNSSIDMMQMSESLSLTNTNEPLSSTIEYIDINFDEKYPLDDFLSHQIHRNDDIPSLLDKKRKSLMSIYDNNLQQSTTNFHPLVGIIGRSKRSQAFTKRLLLSGFPKPILCDINSNENDLNDKSNYISYETFYQLSPTIVLITDDLTTNFDDLFPQDKSQLIIDARKIYIKYFSKKNSHSLLSIPGSYRAFGNLSNWEIENGTKRIGVAIEQFPPLNLVKFIYDLNCFSRGIFFLDQYSYNYEQIKTFRHCLFPLISTIVIFSLCFIFTMIEHNHDSLTTVLIYRQASSITASTSIIILALLFLIRPVFELIEFLYLTLLKRQNIHENVISKLTFIQCWLQTKHYLVWYSLAFALLHMIFLIFSKIDVNSKLFMYGFFFGIFTLILLFILSYVHFPWISERLSWNEYHFLISYLGSFCLLIAFIHVFLHWKIDSYSFNLKFLSMILLFNVLVLRVIIYGIIHPILKLIQSIKNRPLQNSSL
;
A
#
# COMPACT_ATOMS: atom_id res chain seq x y z
N MET A 1 -56.57 5.72 31.95
CA MET A 1 -57.97 5.28 31.87
C MET A 1 -57.93 3.82 31.43
N HIS A 2 -58.32 2.90 32.32
CA HIS A 2 -58.41 1.42 32.18
C HIS A 2 -57.12 0.67 31.77
N THR A 3 -56.40 -0.12 32.59
CA THR A 3 -56.68 -1.22 33.55
C THR A 3 -57.05 -2.56 32.90
N ILE A 4 -56.42 -3.63 33.43
CA ILE A 4 -56.81 -5.08 33.50
C ILE A 4 -56.29 -5.96 32.34
N LEU A 5 -55.29 -6.85 32.52
CA LEU A 5 -55.19 -8.15 33.25
C LEU A 5 -55.96 -9.33 32.59
N TYR A 6 -55.26 -10.43 32.33
CA TYR A 6 -55.53 -11.83 32.74
C TYR A 6 -54.56 -12.74 31.93
N ASP A 7 -53.57 -13.45 32.46
CA ASP A 7 -53.45 -14.50 33.49
C ASP A 7 -53.49 -15.94 32.93
N GLN A 8 -52.58 -16.74 33.49
CA GLN A 8 -52.66 -18.17 33.83
C GLN A 8 -52.36 -19.34 32.86
N ASN A 9 -51.44 -20.18 33.38
CA ASN A 9 -51.44 -21.65 33.45
C ASN A 9 -50.95 -22.43 32.20
N SER A 10 -50.21 -23.53 32.29
CA SER A 10 -49.64 -24.33 33.39
C SER A 10 -48.90 -25.53 32.76
N SER A 11 -47.87 -26.05 33.45
CA SER A 11 -47.56 -27.49 33.71
C SER A 11 -47.39 -28.48 32.52
N ILE A 12 -46.66 -29.60 32.53
CA ILE A 12 -45.77 -30.38 33.41
C ILE A 12 -45.40 -31.63 32.55
N ASP A 13 -44.20 -32.18 32.77
CA ASP A 13 -43.71 -33.57 32.54
C ASP A 13 -44.12 -34.41 31.30
N MET A 14 -43.11 -34.97 30.61
CA MET A 14 -42.81 -36.40 30.79
C MET A 14 -41.50 -36.83 30.13
N MET A 15 -40.68 -37.45 30.99
CA MET A 15 -39.55 -38.32 30.75
C MET A 15 -40.02 -39.59 30.03
N GLN A 16 -39.30 -40.06 28.99
CA GLN A 16 -39.23 -41.50 28.71
C GLN A 16 -37.92 -41.86 28.01
N MET A 17 -37.10 -42.59 28.77
CA MET A 17 -36.03 -43.46 28.30
C MET A 17 -36.62 -44.61 27.49
N SER A 18 -35.94 -45.01 26.42
CA SER A 18 -35.75 -46.42 26.11
C SER A 18 -34.45 -46.63 25.34
N GLU A 19 -33.61 -47.49 25.92
CA GLU A 19 -32.44 -48.10 25.33
C GLU A 19 -32.84 -49.09 24.23
N SER A 20 -32.00 -49.31 23.22
CA SER A 20 -31.16 -50.52 23.16
C SER A 20 -30.58 -50.85 21.77
N LEU A 21 -29.34 -51.36 21.82
CA LEU A 21 -28.73 -52.43 21.00
C LEU A 21 -28.29 -52.15 19.56
N SER A 22 -27.01 -51.76 19.46
CA SER A 22 -25.91 -52.45 18.76
C SER A 22 -26.19 -53.22 17.45
N LEU A 23 -25.42 -52.87 16.41
CA LEU A 23 -24.55 -53.85 15.75
C LEU A 23 -23.40 -53.14 15.02
N THR A 24 -22.20 -53.56 15.42
CA THR A 24 -20.89 -53.24 14.89
C THR A 24 -20.76 -53.61 13.42
N ASN A 25 -20.23 -52.71 12.60
CA ASN A 25 -19.41 -53.13 11.46
C ASN A 25 -18.26 -52.15 11.27
N THR A 26 -17.08 -52.68 11.55
CA THR A 26 -15.75 -52.11 11.34
C THR A 26 -15.48 -51.95 9.85
N ASN A 27 -15.22 -50.73 9.40
CA ASN A 27 -14.40 -50.47 8.23
C ASN A 27 -13.54 -49.25 8.54
N GLU A 28 -12.28 -49.53 8.87
CA GLU A 28 -11.22 -48.54 9.08
C GLU A 28 -11.01 -47.71 7.80
N PRO A 29 -10.88 -46.37 7.90
CA PRO A 29 -10.42 -45.55 6.79
C PRO A 29 -8.89 -45.56 6.74
N LEU A 30 -8.33 -45.68 5.53
CA LEU A 30 -6.93 -45.39 5.26
C LEU A 30 -6.61 -43.94 5.71
N SER A 31 -5.86 -43.81 6.80
CA SER A 31 -5.29 -42.54 7.23
C SER A 31 -4.11 -42.18 6.34
N SER A 32 -4.27 -41.19 5.44
CA SER A 32 -3.11 -40.44 4.96
C SER A 32 -2.77 -39.40 6.02
N THR A 33 -1.79 -39.74 6.85
CA THR A 33 -1.16 -38.86 7.83
C THR A 33 -0.54 -37.67 7.08
N ILE A 34 -1.18 -36.51 7.14
CA ILE A 34 -0.53 -35.24 6.86
C ILE A 34 -0.04 -34.75 8.21
N GLU A 35 1.27 -34.83 8.44
CA GLU A 35 1.93 -34.19 9.58
C GLU A 35 1.64 -32.69 9.52
N TYR A 36 0.85 -32.20 10.47
CA TYR A 36 0.80 -30.79 10.81
C TYR A 36 2.14 -30.42 11.44
N ILE A 37 3.00 -29.74 10.68
CA ILE A 37 4.13 -29.01 11.27
C ILE A 37 3.55 -27.72 11.85
N ASP A 38 3.30 -27.73 13.17
CA ASP A 38 3.12 -26.53 13.96
C ASP A 38 4.45 -25.75 13.96
N ILE A 39 4.58 -24.77 13.05
CA ILE A 39 5.68 -23.80 13.11
C ILE A 39 5.25 -22.70 14.07
N ASN A 40 5.59 -22.91 15.33
CA ASN A 40 5.53 -21.91 16.38
C ASN A 40 6.61 -20.85 16.09
N PHE A 41 6.22 -19.70 15.51
CA PHE A 41 7.13 -18.57 15.32
C PHE A 41 7.26 -17.79 16.63
N ASP A 42 8.11 -18.30 17.52
CA ASP A 42 8.69 -17.52 18.61
C ASP A 42 10.00 -16.86 18.16
N GLU A 43 10.21 -15.68 18.73
CA GLU A 43 11.17 -14.63 18.43
C GLU A 43 12.65 -15.02 18.18
N LYS A 44 13.28 -14.22 17.32
CA LYS A 44 14.74 -13.90 17.20
C LYS A 44 15.66 -14.96 16.60
N TYR A 45 15.91 -14.90 15.27
CA TYR A 45 17.25 -15.09 14.67
C TYR A 45 17.34 -14.38 13.29
N PRO A 46 18.53 -13.92 12.84
CA PRO A 46 18.70 -13.13 11.62
C PRO A 46 18.79 -14.02 10.36
N LEU A 47 18.16 -13.54 9.28
CA LEU A 47 17.88 -14.24 8.02
C LEU A 47 19.08 -14.33 7.05
N ASP A 48 20.32 -14.24 7.54
CA ASP A 48 21.49 -14.02 6.65
C ASP A 48 22.31 -15.28 6.31
N ASP A 49 22.12 -16.41 6.99
CA ASP A 49 22.97 -17.61 6.79
C ASP A 49 22.33 -18.78 6.02
N PHE A 50 21.07 -18.67 5.58
CA PHE A 50 20.39 -19.79 4.89
C PHE A 50 20.41 -19.71 3.35
N LEU A 51 20.86 -18.59 2.76
CA LEU A 51 20.86 -18.37 1.30
C LEU A 51 22.22 -18.58 0.61
N SER A 52 23.29 -18.89 1.34
CA SER A 52 24.65 -19.03 0.79
C SER A 52 25.09 -20.47 0.50
N HIS A 53 24.22 -21.47 0.73
CA HIS A 53 24.56 -22.90 0.55
C HIS A 53 23.57 -23.67 -0.33
N GLN A 54 23.18 -23.14 -1.49
CA GLN A 54 22.66 -23.96 -2.62
C GLN A 54 22.94 -23.33 -3.99
N ILE A 55 24.21 -22.98 -4.27
CA ILE A 55 24.65 -22.71 -5.65
C ILE A 55 25.82 -23.65 -5.94
N HIS A 56 25.50 -24.89 -6.32
CA HIS A 56 26.42 -25.76 -7.03
C HIS A 56 25.96 -25.93 -8.47
N ARG A 57 26.89 -25.57 -9.37
CA ARG A 57 26.89 -25.71 -10.83
C ARG A 57 26.28 -27.03 -11.31
N ASN A 58 25.46 -26.93 -12.35
CA ASN A 58 25.41 -27.88 -13.46
C ASN A 58 25.26 -27.07 -14.74
N ASP A 59 26.41 -26.71 -15.32
CA ASP A 59 26.55 -26.42 -16.74
C ASP A 59 26.51 -27.77 -17.49
N ASP A 60 25.99 -27.78 -18.71
CA ASP A 60 25.93 -28.88 -19.70
C ASP A 60 24.61 -29.66 -19.86
N ILE A 61 23.61 -29.05 -20.54
CA ILE A 61 22.79 -29.74 -21.57
C ILE A 61 22.35 -28.71 -22.64
N PRO A 62 22.73 -28.87 -23.93
CA PRO A 62 22.30 -27.99 -25.02
C PRO A 62 20.96 -28.41 -25.66
N SER A 63 20.27 -27.42 -26.23
CA SER A 63 19.28 -27.54 -27.32
C SER A 63 18.01 -28.41 -27.13
N LEU A 64 17.14 -28.04 -26.18
CA LEU A 64 15.71 -28.42 -26.24
C LEU A 64 14.76 -27.27 -25.87
N LEU A 65 15.21 -26.04 -26.09
CA LEU A 65 14.51 -24.79 -25.79
C LEU A 65 13.86 -24.21 -27.07
N ASP A 66 12.97 -24.98 -27.68
CA ASP A 66 12.04 -24.47 -28.70
C ASP A 66 10.63 -25.05 -28.59
N LYS A 67 10.27 -25.58 -27.41
CA LYS A 67 8.87 -25.69 -27.02
C LYS A 67 8.45 -24.36 -26.42
N LYS A 68 7.82 -23.52 -27.24
CA LYS A 68 6.99 -22.36 -26.84
C LYS A 68 6.42 -22.62 -25.44
N ARG A 69 6.89 -21.86 -24.44
CA ARG A 69 6.23 -21.80 -23.14
C ARG A 69 4.80 -21.33 -23.38
N LYS A 70 3.88 -22.29 -23.46
CA LYS A 70 2.45 -22.07 -23.38
C LYS A 70 2.20 -21.31 -22.08
N SER A 71 1.70 -20.08 -22.17
CA SER A 71 1.24 -19.37 -20.98
C SER A 71 0.20 -20.23 -20.28
N LEU A 72 0.10 -20.15 -18.94
CA LEU A 72 -0.99 -20.78 -18.20
C LEU A 72 -2.36 -20.44 -18.82
N MET A 73 -2.50 -19.23 -19.40
CA MET A 73 -3.65 -18.80 -20.21
C MET A 73 -3.98 -19.76 -21.37
N SER A 74 -2.98 -20.24 -22.12
CA SER A 74 -3.19 -21.17 -23.24
C SER A 74 -3.55 -22.60 -22.82
N ILE A 75 -3.43 -22.93 -21.53
CA ILE A 75 -3.97 -24.18 -20.96
C ILE A 75 -5.48 -24.02 -20.69
N TYR A 76 -5.92 -22.81 -20.32
CA TYR A 76 -7.34 -22.50 -20.11
C TYR A 76 -8.10 -22.21 -21.41
N ASP A 77 -7.48 -21.56 -22.40
CA ASP A 77 -8.11 -21.26 -23.70
C ASP A 77 -8.52 -22.54 -24.45
N ASN A 78 -7.76 -23.63 -24.30
CA ASN A 78 -8.06 -24.90 -24.95
C ASN A 78 -9.21 -25.68 -24.28
N ASN A 79 -9.51 -25.42 -23.00
CA ASN A 79 -10.59 -26.09 -22.28
C ASN A 79 -11.88 -25.25 -22.21
N LEU A 80 -11.84 -23.96 -22.56
CA LEU A 80 -13.03 -23.09 -22.57
C LEU A 80 -13.95 -23.29 -23.78
N GLN A 81 -13.50 -24.02 -24.81
CA GLN A 81 -14.28 -24.23 -26.05
C GLN A 81 -15.32 -25.37 -25.99
N GLN A 82 -15.53 -26.01 -24.84
CA GLN A 82 -16.52 -27.09 -24.71
C GLN A 82 -17.43 -26.90 -23.48
N SER A 83 -18.44 -26.03 -23.58
CA SER A 83 -19.79 -26.29 -23.06
C SER A 83 -20.71 -25.10 -23.36
N THR A 84 -21.25 -25.09 -24.57
CA THR A 84 -22.35 -24.20 -24.97
C THR A 84 -23.66 -24.68 -24.36
N THR A 85 -23.90 -24.29 -23.11
CA THR A 85 -25.24 -23.96 -22.61
C THR A 85 -25.08 -22.71 -21.75
N ASN A 86 -25.35 -21.54 -22.34
CA ASN A 86 -25.22 -20.21 -21.72
C ASN A 86 -26.32 -19.97 -20.66
N PHE A 87 -26.35 -20.79 -19.60
CA PHE A 87 -27.11 -20.46 -18.42
C PHE A 87 -26.17 -19.77 -17.44
N HIS A 88 -26.28 -18.45 -17.36
CA HIS A 88 -25.62 -17.68 -16.32
C HIS A 88 -26.15 -18.11 -14.94
N PRO A 89 -25.27 -18.25 -13.93
CA PRO A 89 -25.66 -18.71 -12.60
C PRO A 89 -26.62 -17.72 -11.93
N LEU A 90 -27.45 -18.23 -11.03
CA LEU A 90 -28.34 -17.41 -10.23
C LEU A 90 -27.52 -16.69 -9.15
N VAL A 91 -27.52 -15.36 -9.18
CA VAL A 91 -26.75 -14.53 -8.26
C VAL A 91 -27.66 -13.95 -7.18
N GLY A 92 -27.31 -14.21 -5.93
CA GLY A 92 -27.88 -13.56 -4.76
C GLY A 92 -26.99 -12.41 -4.30
N ILE A 93 -27.58 -11.29 -3.89
CA ILE A 93 -26.87 -10.15 -3.32
C ILE A 93 -27.44 -9.89 -1.93
N ILE A 94 -26.55 -9.92 -0.94
CA ILE A 94 -26.84 -9.58 0.45
C ILE A 94 -26.32 -8.15 0.68
N GLY A 95 -27.24 -7.25 1.02
CA GLY A 95 -26.97 -5.85 1.33
C GLY A 95 -27.77 -4.85 0.49
N ARG A 96 -27.92 -3.64 1.03
CA ARG A 96 -28.68 -2.52 0.45
C ARG A 96 -27.82 -1.34 0.00
N SER A 97 -26.50 -1.38 0.17
CA SER A 97 -25.67 -0.22 -0.18
C SER A 97 -25.72 0.13 -1.67
N LYS A 98 -25.19 1.32 -1.99
CA LYS A 98 -24.90 1.73 -3.37
C LYS A 98 -24.06 0.70 -4.14
N ARG A 99 -23.37 -0.20 -3.44
CA ARG A 99 -22.57 -1.26 -4.05
C ARG A 99 -23.44 -2.44 -4.50
N SER A 100 -24.46 -2.84 -3.74
CA SER A 100 -25.44 -3.83 -4.20
C SER A 100 -26.15 -3.35 -5.45
N GLN A 101 -26.57 -2.07 -5.47
CA GLN A 101 -27.20 -1.44 -6.65
C GLN A 101 -26.29 -1.47 -7.89
N ALA A 102 -25.00 -1.18 -7.71
CA ALA A 102 -24.01 -1.24 -8.80
C ALA A 102 -23.86 -2.66 -9.36
N PHE A 103 -23.78 -3.68 -8.50
CA PHE A 103 -23.74 -5.08 -8.93
C PHE A 103 -25.04 -5.50 -9.61
N THR A 104 -26.20 -5.10 -9.10
CA THR A 104 -27.51 -5.38 -9.73
C THR A 104 -27.54 -4.87 -11.15
N LYS A 105 -27.17 -3.59 -11.36
CA LYS A 105 -27.13 -3.01 -12.70
C LYS A 105 -26.10 -3.72 -13.59
N ARG A 106 -24.92 -4.04 -13.05
CA ARG A 106 -23.88 -4.72 -13.85
C ARG A 106 -24.26 -6.13 -14.26
N LEU A 107 -24.86 -6.91 -13.37
CA LEU A 107 -25.33 -8.28 -13.64
C LEU A 107 -26.37 -8.27 -14.76
N LEU A 108 -27.35 -7.37 -14.69
CA LEU A 108 -28.36 -7.21 -15.74
C LEU A 108 -27.74 -6.80 -17.08
N LEU A 109 -26.78 -5.87 -17.08
CA LEU A 109 -26.05 -5.47 -18.30
C LEU A 109 -25.20 -6.60 -18.89
N SER A 110 -24.77 -7.54 -18.06
CA SER A 110 -23.94 -8.67 -18.46
C SER A 110 -24.75 -9.91 -18.86
N GLY A 111 -26.08 -9.81 -18.90
CA GLY A 111 -26.98 -10.89 -19.33
C GLY A 111 -27.31 -11.93 -18.25
N PHE A 112 -26.99 -11.67 -16.99
CA PHE A 112 -27.36 -12.57 -15.88
C PHE A 112 -28.87 -12.48 -15.59
N PRO A 113 -29.48 -13.56 -15.04
CA PRO A 113 -30.82 -13.51 -14.49
C PRO A 113 -30.98 -12.38 -13.47
N LYS A 114 -32.21 -11.90 -13.27
CA LYS A 114 -32.50 -10.86 -12.26
C LYS A 114 -31.95 -11.33 -10.90
N PRO A 115 -31.02 -10.58 -10.28
CA PRO A 115 -30.40 -11.01 -9.04
C PRO A 115 -31.40 -11.00 -7.90
N ILE A 116 -31.25 -11.94 -6.97
CA ILE A 116 -32.07 -12.03 -5.76
C ILE A 116 -31.48 -11.09 -4.73
N LEU A 117 -32.25 -10.10 -4.28
CA LEU A 117 -31.78 -9.10 -3.31
C LEU A 117 -32.27 -9.45 -1.91
N CYS A 118 -31.35 -9.63 -0.97
CA CYS A 118 -31.66 -9.90 0.43
C CYS A 118 -31.14 -8.78 1.33
N ASP A 119 -31.95 -8.36 2.29
CA ASP A 119 -31.50 -7.52 3.39
C ASP A 119 -31.65 -8.26 4.72
N ILE A 120 -30.52 -8.56 5.34
CA ILE A 120 -30.43 -9.22 6.65
C ILE A 120 -30.55 -8.22 7.80
N ASN A 121 -30.26 -6.95 7.54
CA ASN A 121 -30.21 -5.91 8.56
C ASN A 121 -31.55 -5.21 8.79
N SER A 122 -32.56 -5.44 7.93
CA SER A 122 -33.88 -4.84 8.10
C SER A 122 -34.79 -5.67 8.97
N ASN A 123 -35.47 -5.00 9.91
CA ASN A 123 -36.62 -5.56 10.60
C ASN A 123 -37.74 -5.87 9.58
N GLU A 124 -38.51 -6.92 9.80
CA GLU A 124 -39.60 -7.38 8.91
C GLU A 124 -40.58 -6.28 8.51
N ASN A 125 -40.80 -5.29 9.40
CA ASN A 125 -41.69 -4.16 9.15
C ASN A 125 -41.18 -3.18 8.07
N ASP A 126 -39.86 -3.09 7.83
CA ASP A 126 -39.26 -2.19 6.83
C ASP A 126 -39.17 -2.82 5.42
N LEU A 127 -39.43 -4.12 5.29
CA LEU A 127 -39.37 -4.85 4.01
C LEU A 127 -40.61 -4.57 3.14
N ASN A 128 -41.76 -4.30 3.75
CA ASN A 128 -43.02 -4.04 3.04
C ASN A 128 -43.00 -2.74 2.21
N ASP A 129 -42.17 -1.76 2.58
CA ASP A 129 -42.06 -0.48 1.86
C ASP A 129 -41.10 -0.52 0.65
N LYS A 130 -40.38 -1.62 0.41
CA LYS A 130 -39.37 -1.73 -0.66
C LYS A 130 -39.49 -3.06 -1.41
N SER A 131 -40.38 -3.09 -2.39
CA SER A 131 -40.90 -4.23 -3.18
C SER A 131 -39.91 -5.18 -3.89
N ASN A 132 -38.59 -5.07 -3.71
CA ASN A 132 -37.61 -5.90 -4.41
C ASN A 132 -36.65 -6.68 -3.50
N TYR A 133 -36.72 -6.50 -2.17
CA TYR A 133 -35.88 -7.25 -1.22
C TYR A 133 -36.68 -8.36 -0.56
N ILE A 134 -36.06 -9.53 -0.38
CA ILE A 134 -36.66 -10.68 0.27
C ILE A 134 -36.00 -10.96 1.62
N SER A 135 -36.70 -11.71 2.49
CA SER A 135 -36.16 -12.21 3.75
C SER A 135 -35.03 -13.22 3.51
N TYR A 136 -34.16 -13.39 4.51
CA TYR A 136 -33.06 -14.35 4.45
C TYR A 136 -33.55 -15.80 4.26
N GLU A 137 -34.66 -16.16 4.90
CA GLU A 137 -35.26 -17.49 4.78
C GLU A 137 -35.67 -17.79 3.34
N THR A 138 -36.32 -16.84 2.68
CA THR A 138 -36.70 -16.95 1.27
C THR A 138 -35.46 -16.99 0.38
N PHE A 139 -34.44 -16.18 0.68
CA PHE A 139 -33.17 -16.18 -0.03
C PHE A 139 -32.47 -17.53 0.04
N TYR A 140 -32.47 -18.15 1.22
CA TYR A 140 -31.88 -19.45 1.47
C TYR A 140 -32.63 -20.58 0.74
N GLN A 141 -33.97 -20.51 0.69
CA GLN A 141 -34.82 -21.44 -0.07
C GLN A 141 -34.56 -21.35 -1.58
N LEU A 142 -34.37 -20.16 -2.12
CA LEU A 142 -34.05 -19.96 -3.54
C LEU A 142 -32.64 -20.44 -3.92
N SER A 143 -31.77 -20.65 -2.93
CA SER A 143 -30.45 -21.28 -3.09
C SER A 143 -29.61 -20.71 -4.25
N PRO A 144 -29.29 -19.40 -4.24
CA PRO A 144 -28.44 -18.81 -5.28
C PRO A 144 -27.09 -19.54 -5.36
N THR A 145 -26.58 -19.69 -6.58
CA THR A 145 -25.31 -20.40 -6.84
C THR A 145 -24.11 -19.54 -6.44
N ILE A 146 -24.24 -18.22 -6.59
CA ILE A 146 -23.25 -17.22 -6.21
C ILE A 146 -23.89 -16.23 -5.25
N VAL A 147 -23.25 -15.99 -4.12
CA VAL A 147 -23.70 -15.03 -3.10
C VAL A 147 -22.71 -13.88 -3.00
N LEU A 148 -23.15 -12.67 -3.32
CA LEU A 148 -22.38 -11.43 -3.17
C LEU A 148 -22.72 -10.75 -1.85
N ILE A 149 -21.73 -10.55 -0.99
CA ILE A 149 -21.90 -9.83 0.29
C ILE A 149 -21.34 -8.43 0.10
N THR A 150 -22.21 -7.42 0.22
CA THR A 150 -21.87 -6.03 -0.11
C THR A 150 -21.88 -5.08 1.07
N ASP A 151 -22.52 -5.48 2.18
CA ASP A 151 -22.70 -4.67 3.40
C ASP A 151 -22.20 -5.40 4.64
N ASP A 152 -21.89 -4.63 5.68
CA ASP A 152 -21.62 -5.18 7.01
C ASP A 152 -22.88 -5.85 7.56
N LEU A 153 -22.75 -7.11 7.95
CA LEU A 153 -23.82 -7.87 8.58
C LEU A 153 -23.77 -7.69 10.09
N THR A 154 -24.93 -7.56 10.72
CA THR A 154 -25.07 -7.50 12.18
C THR A 154 -25.08 -8.88 12.83
N THR A 155 -25.36 -9.94 12.06
CA THR A 155 -25.44 -11.33 12.51
C THR A 155 -24.15 -12.09 12.23
N ASN A 156 -23.90 -13.15 13.01
CA ASN A 156 -22.72 -14.01 12.82
C ASN A 156 -22.82 -14.77 11.49
N PHE A 157 -21.71 -14.78 10.73
CA PHE A 157 -21.64 -15.40 9.41
C PHE A 157 -21.78 -16.94 9.46
N ASP A 158 -21.28 -17.56 10.53
CA ASP A 158 -21.30 -19.02 10.70
C ASP A 158 -22.73 -19.57 10.83
N ASP A 159 -23.66 -18.76 11.38
CA ASP A 159 -25.07 -19.13 11.53
C ASP A 159 -25.86 -18.98 10.21
N LEU A 160 -25.38 -18.14 9.30
CA LEU A 160 -26.06 -17.86 8.03
C LEU A 160 -25.77 -18.95 6.99
N PHE A 161 -24.52 -19.39 6.88
CA PHE A 161 -24.09 -20.30 5.81
C PHE A 161 -23.75 -21.69 6.36
N PRO A 162 -24.74 -22.60 6.49
CA PRO A 162 -24.45 -23.98 6.86
C PRO A 162 -23.54 -24.63 5.82
N GLN A 163 -22.59 -25.44 6.30
CA GLN A 163 -21.47 -26.00 5.51
C GLN A 163 -21.90 -26.96 4.38
N ASP A 164 -23.19 -27.32 4.33
CA ASP A 164 -23.70 -28.39 3.46
C ASP A 164 -23.99 -27.94 2.01
N LYS A 165 -23.92 -26.64 1.70
CA LYS A 165 -24.20 -26.13 0.34
C LYS A 165 -22.93 -25.61 -0.35
N SER A 166 -22.67 -26.10 -1.56
CA SER A 166 -21.58 -25.67 -2.44
C SER A 166 -21.84 -24.31 -3.12
N GLN A 167 -22.13 -23.27 -2.34
CA GLN A 167 -22.32 -21.92 -2.85
C GLN A 167 -20.98 -21.18 -2.95
N LEU A 168 -20.80 -20.40 -4.02
CA LEU A 168 -19.66 -19.51 -4.12
C LEU A 168 -19.99 -18.21 -3.38
N ILE A 169 -19.37 -17.99 -2.22
CA ILE A 169 -19.58 -16.79 -1.42
C ILE A 169 -18.48 -15.78 -1.74
N ILE A 170 -18.86 -14.56 -2.10
CA ILE A 170 -17.93 -13.50 -2.47
C ILE A 170 -18.15 -12.30 -1.54
N ASP A 171 -17.18 -12.05 -0.66
CA ASP A 171 -17.09 -10.81 0.09
C ASP A 171 -16.62 -9.70 -0.84
N ALA A 172 -17.58 -8.88 -1.26
CA ALA A 172 -17.34 -7.74 -2.13
C ALA A 172 -17.20 -6.43 -1.35
N ARG A 173 -17.24 -6.43 -0.02
CA ARG A 173 -17.22 -5.20 0.79
C ARG A 173 -15.94 -4.39 0.59
N LYS A 174 -16.04 -3.08 0.84
CA LYS A 174 -14.88 -2.21 0.95
C LYS A 174 -14.36 -2.25 2.39
N ILE A 175 -13.11 -2.63 2.56
CA ILE A 175 -12.42 -2.60 3.84
C ILE A 175 -12.01 -1.15 4.10
N TYR A 176 -12.64 -0.53 5.11
CA TYR A 176 -12.19 0.77 5.60
C TYR A 176 -11.07 0.57 6.63
N ILE A 177 -10.09 1.48 6.65
CA ILE A 177 -8.93 1.45 7.55
C ILE A 177 -9.32 1.30 9.03
N LYS A 178 -10.50 1.81 9.42
CA LYS A 178 -11.03 1.71 10.79
C LYS A 178 -11.26 0.25 11.24
N TYR A 179 -11.37 -0.70 10.32
CA TYR A 179 -11.63 -2.12 10.62
C TYR A 179 -10.37 -2.95 10.84
N PHE A 180 -9.16 -2.44 10.53
CA PHE A 180 -7.91 -3.12 10.91
C PHE A 180 -7.71 -3.23 12.43
N SER A 181 -8.36 -2.35 13.21
CA SER A 181 -8.20 -2.27 14.67
C SER A 181 -9.22 -3.12 15.45
N LYS A 182 -10.32 -3.58 14.84
CA LYS A 182 -11.32 -4.38 15.54
C LYS A 182 -11.09 -5.85 15.22
N LYS A 183 -10.61 -6.61 16.20
CA LYS A 183 -10.60 -8.09 16.27
C LYS A 183 -11.97 -8.76 16.04
N ASN A 184 -13.03 -8.02 15.72
CA ASN A 184 -14.42 -8.49 15.76
C ASN A 184 -15.08 -8.68 14.40
N SER A 185 -14.34 -8.67 13.29
CA SER A 185 -14.85 -9.31 12.08
C SER A 185 -14.37 -10.75 12.10
N HIS A 186 -15.20 -11.69 12.58
CA HIS A 186 -15.05 -13.10 12.21
C HIS A 186 -14.77 -13.13 10.70
N SER A 187 -13.57 -13.58 10.34
CA SER A 187 -13.11 -13.47 8.97
C SER A 187 -14.05 -14.29 8.13
N LEU A 188 -14.79 -13.69 7.20
CA LEU A 188 -15.67 -14.40 6.27
C LEU A 188 -14.97 -15.62 5.64
N LEU A 189 -13.64 -15.51 5.50
CA LEU A 189 -12.67 -16.54 5.10
C LEU A 189 -12.65 -17.82 5.97
N SER A 190 -13.26 -17.83 7.16
CA SER A 190 -13.43 -19.06 7.96
C SER A 190 -14.50 -19.98 7.37
N ILE A 191 -15.40 -19.44 6.54
CA ILE A 191 -16.41 -20.22 5.85
C ILE A 191 -15.79 -20.87 4.60
N PRO A 192 -15.83 -22.20 4.47
CA PRO A 192 -15.38 -22.88 3.26
C PRO A 192 -16.12 -22.36 2.01
N GLY A 193 -15.39 -22.10 0.92
CA GLY A 193 -15.97 -21.59 -0.33
C GLY A 193 -16.24 -20.07 -0.34
N SER A 194 -15.78 -19.35 0.68
CA SER A 194 -15.79 -17.88 0.70
C SER A 194 -14.51 -17.29 0.13
N TYR A 195 -14.65 -16.20 -0.64
CA TYR A 195 -13.56 -15.49 -1.27
C TYR A 195 -13.74 -14.00 -1.14
N ARG A 196 -12.66 -13.24 -1.01
CA ARG A 196 -12.72 -11.77 -1.11
C ARG A 196 -12.33 -11.32 -2.51
N ALA A 197 -13.20 -10.55 -3.15
CA ALA A 197 -12.96 -10.00 -4.49
C ALA A 197 -13.63 -8.64 -4.69
N PHE A 198 -13.27 -7.92 -5.75
CA PHE A 198 -13.84 -6.63 -6.16
C PHE A 198 -13.62 -5.45 -5.19
N GLY A 199 -13.07 -5.65 -4.00
CA GLY A 199 -12.93 -4.62 -2.96
C GLY A 199 -12.17 -3.37 -3.43
N ASN A 200 -11.23 -3.54 -4.36
CA ASN A 200 -10.43 -2.48 -4.98
C ASN A 200 -11.25 -1.54 -5.91
N LEU A 201 -12.43 -1.97 -6.37
CA LEU A 201 -13.26 -1.24 -7.33
C LEU A 201 -14.25 -0.29 -6.66
N SER A 202 -14.46 0.87 -7.27
CA SER A 202 -15.55 1.77 -6.90
C SER A 202 -16.89 1.29 -7.46
N ASN A 203 -17.99 1.81 -6.89
CA ASN A 203 -19.34 1.43 -7.32
C ASN A 203 -19.58 1.82 -8.79
N TRP A 204 -19.04 2.97 -9.22
CA TRP A 204 -19.12 3.41 -10.62
C TRP A 204 -18.36 2.48 -11.57
N GLU A 205 -17.19 1.98 -11.16
CA GLU A 205 -16.39 1.03 -11.94
C GLU A 205 -17.06 -0.35 -12.04
N ILE A 206 -17.78 -0.77 -11.01
CA ILE A 206 -18.59 -2.00 -11.05
C ILE A 206 -19.77 -1.80 -12.00
N GLU A 207 -20.51 -0.71 -11.86
CA GLU A 207 -21.72 -0.43 -12.62
C GLU A 207 -21.45 -0.31 -14.13
N ASN A 208 -20.44 0.47 -14.51
CA ASN A 208 -20.17 0.82 -15.90
C ASN A 208 -19.01 0.01 -16.52
N GLY A 209 -18.28 -0.73 -15.71
CA GLY A 209 -17.00 -1.33 -16.09
C GLY A 209 -15.84 -0.33 -16.10
N THR A 210 -14.63 -0.85 -16.19
CA THR A 210 -13.40 -0.06 -16.25
C THR A 210 -12.34 -0.72 -17.12
N LYS A 211 -11.60 0.11 -17.86
CA LYS A 211 -10.38 -0.29 -18.58
C LYS A 211 -9.09 -0.02 -17.78
N ARG A 212 -9.23 0.60 -16.60
CA ARG A 212 -8.10 1.16 -15.83
C ARG A 212 -7.59 0.20 -14.76
N ILE A 213 -8.46 -0.62 -14.18
CA ILE A 213 -8.17 -1.46 -13.02
C ILE A 213 -8.72 -2.87 -13.27
N GLY A 214 -7.97 -3.90 -12.90
CA GLY A 214 -8.44 -5.29 -12.90
C GLY A 214 -9.12 -5.67 -11.59
N VAL A 215 -9.67 -6.88 -11.51
CA VAL A 215 -10.28 -7.36 -10.26
C VAL A 215 -9.19 -7.97 -9.38
N ALA A 216 -9.04 -7.42 -8.17
CA ALA A 216 -8.21 -8.00 -7.14
C ALA A 216 -8.96 -9.15 -6.44
N ILE A 217 -8.26 -10.24 -6.15
CA ILE A 217 -8.75 -11.36 -5.33
C ILE A 217 -7.70 -11.70 -4.26
N GLU A 218 -8.11 -11.86 -3.01
CA GLU A 218 -7.22 -12.07 -1.84
C GLU A 218 -6.61 -13.49 -1.76
N GLN A 219 -7.14 -14.44 -2.53
CA GLN A 219 -6.77 -15.85 -2.46
C GLN A 219 -6.79 -16.46 -3.85
N PHE A 220 -6.17 -17.64 -4.00
CA PHE A 220 -6.30 -18.42 -5.23
C PHE A 220 -7.78 -18.78 -5.46
N PRO A 221 -8.40 -18.26 -6.54
CA PRO A 221 -9.81 -18.47 -6.76
C PRO A 221 -10.09 -19.84 -7.40
N PRO A 222 -11.26 -20.43 -7.16
CA PRO A 222 -11.75 -21.56 -7.92
C PRO A 222 -12.10 -21.08 -9.33
N LEU A 223 -12.10 -22.00 -10.29
CA LEU A 223 -12.43 -21.70 -11.68
C LEU A 223 -13.80 -21.01 -11.83
N ASN A 224 -14.76 -21.35 -10.98
CA ASN A 224 -16.10 -20.76 -10.98
C ASN A 224 -16.09 -19.26 -10.65
N LEU A 225 -15.21 -18.80 -9.76
CA LEU A 225 -15.06 -17.38 -9.44
C LEU A 225 -14.40 -16.62 -10.58
N VAL A 226 -13.37 -17.21 -11.18
CA VAL A 226 -12.70 -16.65 -12.36
C VAL A 226 -13.68 -16.50 -13.53
N LYS A 227 -14.44 -17.57 -13.82
CA LYS A 227 -15.48 -17.56 -14.86
C LYS A 227 -16.54 -16.50 -14.57
N PHE A 228 -17.04 -16.42 -13.34
CA PHE A 228 -18.00 -15.38 -12.94
C PHE A 228 -17.47 -13.96 -13.20
N ILE A 229 -16.21 -13.67 -12.85
CA ILE A 229 -15.62 -12.35 -13.06
C ILE A 229 -15.48 -12.03 -14.56
N TYR A 230 -15.10 -13.01 -15.38
CA TYR A 230 -15.04 -12.81 -16.84
C TYR A 230 -16.43 -12.64 -17.45
N ASP A 231 -17.42 -13.42 -17.01
CA ASP A 231 -18.81 -13.34 -17.47
C ASP A 231 -19.44 -11.98 -17.13
N LEU A 232 -19.02 -11.33 -16.02
CA LEU A 232 -19.40 -9.95 -15.73
C LEU A 232 -18.88 -8.95 -16.77
N ASN A 233 -17.85 -9.28 -17.56
CA ASN A 233 -17.32 -8.50 -18.69
C ASN A 233 -17.08 -7.00 -18.43
N CYS A 234 -16.80 -6.62 -17.17
CA CYS A 234 -16.61 -5.20 -16.79
C CYS A 234 -15.15 -4.77 -16.72
N PHE A 235 -14.18 -5.66 -16.84
CA PHE A 235 -12.79 -5.36 -16.53
C PHE A 235 -11.86 -5.77 -17.66
N SER A 236 -11.24 -4.79 -18.34
CA SER A 236 -10.38 -5.07 -19.49
C SER A 236 -8.92 -5.42 -19.12
N ARG A 237 -8.55 -5.28 -17.85
CA ARG A 237 -7.19 -5.60 -17.36
C ARG A 237 -7.09 -6.95 -16.64
N GLY A 238 -8.16 -7.76 -16.71
CA GLY A 238 -8.19 -9.11 -16.16
C GLY A 238 -8.27 -9.16 -14.64
N ILE A 239 -7.79 -10.26 -14.09
CA ILE A 239 -7.83 -10.63 -12.68
C ILE A 239 -6.40 -10.74 -12.17
N PHE A 240 -6.14 -10.27 -10.95
CA PHE A 240 -4.87 -10.47 -10.28
C PHE A 240 -5.07 -10.92 -8.83
N PHE A 241 -4.10 -11.69 -8.34
CA PHE A 241 -4.15 -12.34 -7.04
C PHE A 241 -3.19 -11.61 -6.10
N LEU A 242 -3.68 -11.28 -4.92
CA LEU A 242 -2.93 -10.58 -3.88
C LEU A 242 -3.02 -11.38 -2.59
N ASP A 243 -1.98 -11.38 -1.78
CA ASP A 243 -2.09 -11.85 -0.40
C ASP A 243 -3.01 -10.93 0.42
N GLN A 244 -3.41 -11.38 1.61
CA GLN A 244 -4.29 -10.61 2.50
C GLN A 244 -3.77 -9.19 2.79
N TYR A 245 -2.46 -9.05 3.01
CA TYR A 245 -1.86 -7.75 3.29
C TYR A 245 -1.97 -6.81 2.09
N SER A 246 -1.56 -7.25 0.90
CA SER A 246 -1.56 -6.45 -0.32
C SER A 246 -2.98 -6.17 -0.81
N TYR A 247 -3.90 -7.13 -0.66
CA TYR A 247 -5.30 -6.95 -0.99
C TYR A 247 -5.92 -5.82 -0.15
N ASN A 248 -5.71 -5.85 1.17
CA ASN A 248 -6.22 -4.80 2.05
C ASN A 248 -5.56 -3.45 1.75
N TYR A 249 -4.27 -3.44 1.41
CA TYR A 249 -3.54 -2.24 1.02
C TYR A 249 -4.09 -1.63 -0.28
N GLU A 250 -4.37 -2.46 -1.30
CA GLU A 250 -4.95 -2.02 -2.57
C GLU A 250 -6.35 -1.45 -2.44
N GLN A 251 -7.15 -1.98 -1.52
CA GLN A 251 -8.49 -1.45 -1.25
C GLN A 251 -8.45 -0.03 -0.67
N ILE A 252 -7.39 0.27 0.08
CA ILE A 252 -7.13 1.62 0.52
C ILE A 252 -6.63 2.38 -0.71
N LYS A 253 -7.48 3.18 -1.35
CA LYS A 253 -7.03 4.15 -2.37
C LYS A 253 -6.04 5.11 -1.70
N THR A 254 -4.76 4.78 -1.71
CA THR A 254 -3.71 5.31 -0.82
C THR A 254 -3.21 6.68 -1.29
N PHE A 255 -4.11 7.64 -1.46
CA PHE A 255 -3.69 9.05 -1.49
C PHE A 255 -3.08 9.48 -0.13
N ARG A 256 -3.31 8.72 0.95
CA ARG A 256 -2.73 8.97 2.28
C ARG A 256 -1.21 9.09 2.29
N HIS A 257 -0.51 8.23 1.55
CA HIS A 257 0.95 8.30 1.47
C HIS A 257 1.43 9.52 0.66
N CYS A 258 0.56 10.09 -0.19
CA CYS A 258 0.84 11.33 -0.91
C CYS A 258 0.47 12.59 -0.10
N LEU A 259 -0.51 12.50 0.81
CA LEU A 259 -1.00 13.65 1.59
C LEU A 259 0.08 14.28 2.46
N PHE A 260 0.87 13.47 3.18
CA PHE A 260 1.91 14.02 4.05
C PHE A 260 2.98 14.80 3.27
N PRO A 261 3.61 14.23 2.22
CA PRO A 261 4.53 14.97 1.36
C PRO A 261 3.90 16.20 0.70
N LEU A 262 2.63 16.11 0.28
CA LEU A 262 1.92 17.23 -0.33
C LEU A 262 1.74 18.39 0.66
N ILE A 263 1.26 18.12 1.88
CA ILE A 263 1.08 19.13 2.93
C ILE A 263 2.43 19.75 3.29
N SER A 264 3.46 18.93 3.48
CA SER A 264 4.83 19.42 3.76
C SER A 264 5.32 20.35 2.65
N THR A 265 5.12 19.97 1.39
CA THR A 265 5.47 20.78 0.22
C THR A 265 4.72 22.12 0.19
N ILE A 266 3.41 22.13 0.46
CA ILE A 266 2.60 23.34 0.52
C ILE A 266 3.10 24.27 1.63
N VAL A 267 3.40 23.73 2.81
CA VAL A 267 3.93 24.52 3.94
C VAL A 267 5.26 25.16 3.57
N ILE A 268 6.20 24.39 3.00
CA ILE A 268 7.51 24.89 2.56
C ILE A 268 7.35 25.99 1.51
N PHE A 269 6.51 25.76 0.50
CA PHE A 269 6.24 26.74 -0.54
C PHE A 269 5.66 28.03 0.04
N SER A 270 4.69 27.91 0.96
CA SER A 270 4.06 29.06 1.62
C SER A 270 5.07 29.85 2.47
N LEU A 271 5.96 29.17 3.19
CA LEU A 271 7.02 29.82 3.95
C LEU A 271 8.02 30.54 3.04
N CYS A 272 8.43 29.92 1.93
CA CYS A 272 9.30 30.55 0.93
C CYS A 272 8.65 31.80 0.33
N PHE A 273 7.35 31.72 0.03
CA PHE A 273 6.57 32.83 -0.49
C PHE A 273 6.50 33.99 0.53
N ILE A 274 6.09 33.71 1.77
CA ILE A 274 6.01 34.73 2.84
C ILE A 274 7.37 35.39 3.07
N PHE A 275 8.45 34.60 3.14
CA PHE A 275 9.80 35.11 3.34
C PHE A 275 10.21 36.06 2.20
N THR A 276 9.93 35.68 0.95
CA THR A 276 10.24 36.52 -0.22
C THR A 276 9.42 37.82 -0.21
N MET A 277 8.15 37.77 0.22
CA MET A 277 7.31 38.97 0.36
C MET A 277 7.86 39.93 1.42
N ILE A 278 8.36 39.42 2.54
CA ILE A 278 8.99 40.24 3.58
C ILE A 278 10.28 40.88 3.06
N GLU A 279 11.11 40.11 2.35
CA GLU A 279 12.37 40.58 1.77
C GLU A 279 12.16 41.74 0.79
N HIS A 280 11.01 41.78 0.11
CA HIS A 280 10.78 42.68 -1.03
C HIS A 280 9.76 43.81 -0.78
N ASN A 281 9.26 43.98 0.44
CA ASN A 281 8.32 45.05 0.80
C ASN A 281 8.87 46.50 0.66
N HIS A 282 10.10 46.68 0.17
CA HIS A 282 10.77 47.98 0.07
C HIS A 282 11.01 48.50 -1.35
N ASP A 283 10.78 47.72 -2.42
CA ASP A 283 11.06 48.13 -3.80
C ASP A 283 9.82 48.11 -4.71
N SER A 284 9.70 49.09 -5.61
CA SER A 284 8.62 49.17 -6.59
C SER A 284 8.70 48.01 -7.60
N LEU A 285 7.67 47.16 -7.62
CA LEU A 285 7.62 45.92 -8.41
C LEU A 285 7.51 46.20 -9.93
N THR A 286 8.40 45.62 -10.73
CA THR A 286 8.24 45.52 -12.20
C THR A 286 7.93 44.07 -12.59
N THR A 287 7.32 43.84 -13.76
CA THR A 287 6.91 42.49 -14.21
C THR A 287 8.07 41.50 -14.36
N VAL A 288 9.25 41.97 -14.74
CA VAL A 288 10.48 41.15 -14.81
C VAL A 288 10.92 40.67 -13.42
N LEU A 289 10.68 41.47 -12.37
CA LEU A 289 10.99 41.09 -10.99
C LEU A 289 10.05 39.98 -10.49
N ILE A 290 8.78 39.95 -10.93
CA ILE A 290 7.81 38.89 -10.54
C ILE A 290 8.29 37.51 -10.97
N TYR A 291 8.71 37.36 -12.23
CA TYR A 291 9.19 36.07 -12.74
C TYR A 291 10.48 35.62 -12.04
N ARG A 292 11.39 36.56 -11.75
CA ARG A 292 12.63 36.27 -11.01
C ARG A 292 12.33 35.84 -9.56
N GLN A 293 11.35 36.46 -8.92
CA GLN A 293 10.90 36.07 -7.58
C GLN A 293 10.23 34.70 -7.57
N ALA A 294 9.28 34.46 -8.49
CA ALA A 294 8.65 33.16 -8.64
C ALA A 294 9.68 32.06 -8.92
N SER A 295 10.67 32.34 -9.78
CA SER A 295 11.81 31.46 -10.04
C SER A 295 12.62 31.18 -8.76
N SER A 296 12.91 32.20 -7.95
CA SER A 296 13.64 32.03 -6.68
C SER A 296 12.85 31.20 -5.66
N ILE A 297 11.56 31.48 -5.49
CA ILE A 297 10.67 30.74 -4.57
C ILE A 297 10.62 29.27 -4.96
N THR A 298 10.45 28.98 -6.25
CA THR A 298 10.34 27.61 -6.76
C THR A 298 11.67 26.84 -6.67
N ALA A 299 12.80 27.49 -6.96
CA ALA A 299 14.13 26.90 -6.73
C ALA A 299 14.34 26.54 -5.26
N SER A 300 14.14 27.51 -4.35
CA SER A 300 14.31 27.29 -2.91
C SER A 300 13.38 26.20 -2.39
N THR A 301 12.12 26.18 -2.85
CA THR A 301 11.17 25.12 -2.50
C THR A 301 11.68 23.74 -2.95
N SER A 302 12.11 23.61 -4.21
CA SER A 302 12.67 22.37 -4.75
C SER A 302 13.87 21.87 -3.92
N ILE A 303 14.78 22.78 -3.61
CA ILE A 303 16.01 22.50 -2.85
C ILE A 303 15.73 22.13 -1.40
N ILE A 304 14.80 22.82 -0.73
CA ILE A 304 14.42 22.51 0.65
C ILE A 304 13.76 21.13 0.72
N ILE A 305 12.88 20.80 -0.23
CA ILE A 305 12.27 19.46 -0.32
C ILE A 305 13.35 18.39 -0.54
N LEU A 306 14.31 18.65 -1.43
CA LEU A 306 15.45 17.76 -1.66
C LEU A 306 16.31 17.57 -0.41
N ALA A 307 16.56 18.66 0.34
CA ALA A 307 17.30 18.60 1.59
C ALA A 307 16.55 17.76 2.64
N LEU A 308 15.24 17.95 2.78
CA LEU A 308 14.41 17.18 3.70
C LEU A 308 14.39 15.69 3.35
N LEU A 309 14.30 15.34 2.06
CA LEU A 309 14.40 13.95 1.60
C LEU A 309 15.66 13.26 2.14
N PHE A 310 16.81 13.94 2.07
CA PHE A 310 18.09 13.38 2.51
C PHE A 310 18.40 13.61 3.99
N LEU A 311 17.59 14.40 4.71
CA LEU A 311 17.72 14.63 6.16
C LEU A 311 17.13 13.46 6.97
N ILE A 312 16.05 12.83 6.49
CA ILE A 312 15.27 11.84 7.26
C ILE A 312 16.13 10.69 7.74
N ARG A 313 16.93 10.09 6.85
CA ARG A 313 17.72 8.90 7.17
C ARG A 313 18.82 9.19 8.20
N PRO A 314 19.63 10.25 8.04
CA PRO A 314 20.53 10.73 9.09
C PRO A 314 19.85 10.96 10.43
N VAL A 315 18.70 11.64 10.46
CA VAL A 315 17.97 11.91 11.70
C VAL A 315 17.50 10.60 12.35
N PHE A 316 16.99 9.65 11.56
CA PHE A 316 16.60 8.33 12.05
C PHE A 316 17.78 7.58 12.67
N GLU A 317 18.92 7.52 11.98
CA GLU A 317 20.12 6.84 12.48
C GLU A 317 20.70 7.52 13.73
N LEU A 318 20.62 8.85 13.81
CA LEU A 318 21.02 9.60 15.00
C LEU A 318 20.10 9.28 16.20
N ILE A 319 18.78 9.25 15.98
CA ILE A 319 17.81 8.87 17.02
C ILE A 319 18.05 7.43 17.47
N GLU A 320 18.27 6.51 16.54
CA GLU A 320 18.59 5.11 16.84
C GLU A 320 19.90 5.00 17.64
N PHE A 321 20.94 5.74 17.26
CA PHE A 321 22.21 5.78 17.97
C PHE A 321 22.03 6.32 19.40
N LEU A 322 21.34 7.45 19.57
CA LEU A 322 21.05 8.04 20.87
C LEU A 322 20.23 7.07 21.73
N TYR A 323 19.25 6.40 21.14
CA TYR A 323 18.43 5.39 21.82
C TYR A 323 19.29 4.19 22.28
N LEU A 324 20.09 3.61 21.39
CA LEU A 324 20.97 2.48 21.71
C LEU A 324 22.02 2.84 22.77
N THR A 325 22.52 4.07 22.76
CA THR A 325 23.56 4.53 23.68
C THR A 325 23.00 4.93 25.05
N LEU A 326 21.83 5.58 25.10
CA LEU A 326 21.25 6.12 26.33
C LEU A 326 20.27 5.13 27.01
N LEU A 327 19.42 4.44 26.26
CA LEU A 327 18.30 3.64 26.82
C LEU A 327 18.62 2.16 27.01
N LYS A 328 19.67 1.63 26.37
CA LYS A 328 20.16 0.26 26.68
C LYS A 328 20.61 0.11 28.13
N ARG A 329 20.85 1.22 28.83
CA ARG A 329 21.17 1.27 30.27
C ARG A 329 19.94 1.07 31.18
N GLN A 330 18.71 1.12 30.64
CA GLN A 330 17.47 1.08 31.43
C GLN A 330 16.60 -0.18 31.23
N ASN A 331 17.02 -1.20 30.46
CA ASN A 331 16.25 -2.43 30.23
C ASN A 331 14.80 -2.24 29.71
N ILE A 332 14.45 -1.06 29.18
CA ILE A 332 13.17 -0.82 28.52
C ILE A 332 13.35 -1.23 27.06
N HIS A 333 13.21 -2.53 26.80
CA HIS A 333 13.54 -3.14 25.52
C HIS A 333 12.44 -3.03 24.45
N GLU A 334 11.31 -2.37 24.74
CA GLU A 334 10.19 -2.28 23.81
C GLU A 334 10.15 -0.96 23.02
N ASN A 335 10.64 -1.06 21.79
CA ASN A 335 9.96 -0.57 20.58
C ASN A 335 9.58 0.93 20.51
N VAL A 336 10.46 1.82 20.99
CA VAL A 336 10.31 3.27 20.75
C VAL A 336 10.32 3.61 19.25
N ILE A 337 11.06 2.85 18.45
CA ILE A 337 11.14 3.01 16.99
C ILE A 337 9.80 2.66 16.32
N SER A 338 9.07 1.66 16.79
CA SER A 338 7.74 1.34 16.25
C SER A 338 6.66 2.35 16.69
N LYS A 339 6.90 3.10 17.77
CA LYS A 339 6.03 4.20 18.23
C LYS A 339 6.25 5.50 17.46
N LEU A 340 7.38 5.67 16.75
CA LEU A 340 7.67 6.82 15.88
C LEU A 340 6.99 6.67 14.50
N THR A 341 5.67 6.50 14.52
CA THR A 341 4.81 6.36 13.33
C THR A 341 5.02 7.49 12.32
N PHE A 342 5.34 8.70 12.81
CA PHE A 342 5.68 9.85 11.98
C PHE A 342 6.92 9.62 11.09
N ILE A 343 8.00 9.09 11.65
CA ILE A 343 9.24 8.85 10.88
C ILE A 343 9.04 7.71 9.88
N GLN A 344 8.28 6.68 10.27
CA GLN A 344 7.92 5.57 9.38
C GLN A 344 7.09 6.07 8.18
N CYS A 345 6.08 6.90 8.42
CA CYS A 345 5.31 7.56 7.37
C CYS A 345 6.21 8.42 6.47
N TRP A 346 7.18 9.13 7.02
CA TRP A 346 8.10 9.94 6.21
C TRP A 346 9.00 9.07 5.32
N LEU A 347 9.58 7.98 5.86
CA LEU A 347 10.41 7.04 5.10
C LEU A 347 9.64 6.36 3.95
N GLN A 348 8.37 6.00 4.20
CA GLN A 348 7.49 5.37 3.20
C GLN A 348 7.08 6.31 2.07
N THR A 349 7.27 7.62 2.24
CA THR A 349 6.75 8.64 1.32
C THR A 349 7.84 9.45 0.61
N LYS A 350 9.10 8.99 0.76
CA LYS A 350 10.30 9.62 0.19
C LYS A 350 10.23 9.84 -1.32
N HIS A 351 9.65 8.90 -2.07
CA HIS A 351 9.56 8.98 -3.53
C HIS A 351 8.68 10.15 -4.00
N TYR A 352 7.62 10.48 -3.27
CA TYR A 352 6.78 11.64 -3.58
C TYR A 352 7.55 12.96 -3.38
N LEU A 353 8.40 13.07 -2.36
CA LEU A 353 9.22 14.26 -2.12
C LEU A 353 10.23 14.48 -3.26
N VAL A 354 10.80 13.40 -3.81
CA VAL A 354 11.66 13.49 -5.00
C VAL A 354 10.89 14.08 -6.19
N TRP A 355 9.69 13.57 -6.46
CA TRP A 355 8.86 14.05 -7.56
C TRP A 355 8.38 15.49 -7.37
N TYR A 356 8.04 15.90 -6.15
CA TYR A 356 7.71 17.30 -5.85
C TYR A 356 8.92 18.21 -6.01
N SER A 357 10.10 17.80 -5.54
CA SER A 357 11.33 18.53 -5.77
C SER A 357 11.60 18.71 -7.27
N LEU A 358 11.43 17.66 -8.08
CA LEU A 358 11.58 17.74 -9.54
C LEU A 358 10.56 18.69 -10.18
N ALA A 359 9.29 18.61 -9.77
CA ALA A 359 8.24 19.48 -10.30
C ALA A 359 8.55 20.96 -10.06
N PHE A 360 9.01 21.32 -8.86
CA PHE A 360 9.44 22.67 -8.53
C PHE A 360 10.73 23.09 -9.25
N ALA A 361 11.67 22.17 -9.49
CA ALA A 361 12.87 22.45 -10.28
C ALA A 361 12.53 22.75 -11.76
N LEU A 362 11.57 22.02 -12.33
CA LEU A 362 11.06 22.29 -13.68
C LEU A 362 10.31 23.63 -13.73
N LEU A 363 9.49 23.94 -12.72
CA LEU A 363 8.81 25.22 -12.63
C LEU A 363 9.80 26.39 -12.49
N HIS A 364 10.88 26.20 -11.72
CA HIS A 364 11.99 27.14 -11.63
C HIS A 364 12.59 27.43 -13.01
N MET A 365 12.88 26.39 -13.80
CA MET A 365 13.39 26.52 -15.16
C MET A 365 12.43 27.28 -16.08
N ILE A 366 11.13 27.00 -16.00
CA ILE A 366 10.10 27.72 -16.78
C ILE A 366 10.14 29.21 -16.45
N PHE A 367 10.11 29.57 -15.16
CA PHE A 367 10.18 30.98 -14.76
C PHE A 367 11.51 31.65 -15.11
N LEU A 368 12.61 30.90 -15.06
CA LEU A 368 13.93 31.37 -15.42
C LEU A 368 14.00 31.76 -16.91
N ILE A 369 13.39 30.96 -17.81
CA ILE A 369 13.29 31.26 -19.26
C ILE A 369 12.57 32.60 -19.50
N PHE A 370 11.51 32.89 -18.74
CA PHE A 370 10.76 34.14 -18.89
C PHE A 370 11.43 35.36 -18.24
N SER A 371 12.47 35.16 -17.42
CA SER A 371 13.03 36.22 -16.58
C SER A 371 14.01 37.17 -17.26
N LYS A 372 14.28 37.06 -18.57
CA LYS A 372 15.25 37.87 -19.35
C LYS A 372 16.54 38.16 -18.57
N ILE A 373 17.46 37.19 -18.58
CA ILE A 373 18.70 37.28 -17.79
C ILE A 373 19.82 37.88 -18.65
N ASP A 374 20.49 38.91 -18.13
CA ASP A 374 21.74 39.42 -18.70
C ASP A 374 22.89 38.46 -18.36
N VAL A 375 23.24 37.61 -19.33
CA VAL A 375 24.27 36.56 -19.22
C VAL A 375 25.65 37.17 -19.48
N ASN A 376 26.14 38.04 -18.60
CA ASN A 376 27.44 38.70 -18.82
C ASN A 376 28.54 38.33 -17.80
N SER A 377 28.28 37.38 -16.90
CA SER A 377 29.30 36.92 -15.94
C SER A 377 29.64 35.44 -16.07
N LYS A 378 30.95 35.11 -16.04
CA LYS A 378 31.43 33.72 -16.00
C LYS A 378 30.89 32.95 -14.79
N LEU A 379 30.71 33.64 -13.66
CA LEU A 379 30.16 33.08 -12.42
C LEU A 379 28.71 32.62 -12.58
N PHE A 380 27.91 33.36 -13.33
CA PHE A 380 26.55 32.97 -13.69
C PHE A 380 26.52 31.69 -14.54
N MET A 381 27.45 31.56 -15.52
CA MET A 381 27.52 30.37 -16.38
C MET A 381 27.85 29.09 -15.60
N TYR A 382 28.73 29.17 -14.58
CA TYR A 382 28.98 28.03 -13.70
C TYR A 382 27.75 27.66 -12.87
N GLY A 383 27.07 28.65 -12.28
CA GLY A 383 25.81 28.43 -11.56
C GLY A 383 24.76 27.72 -12.44
N PHE A 384 24.59 28.20 -13.67
CA PHE A 384 23.69 27.59 -14.65
C PHE A 384 24.05 26.14 -14.98
N PHE A 385 25.33 25.85 -15.25
CA PHE A 385 25.80 24.50 -15.54
C PHE A 385 25.50 23.53 -14.39
N PHE A 386 25.84 23.91 -13.15
CA PHE A 386 25.53 23.08 -11.97
C PHE A 386 24.02 22.94 -11.74
N GLY A 387 23.22 23.95 -12.10
CA GLY A 387 21.76 23.88 -12.06
C GLY A 387 21.20 22.83 -13.01
N ILE A 388 21.63 22.84 -14.28
CA ILE A 388 21.25 21.82 -15.27
C ILE A 388 21.71 20.43 -14.80
N PHE A 389 22.95 20.33 -14.33
CA PHE A 389 23.49 19.04 -13.88
C PHE A 389 22.70 18.49 -12.69
N THR A 390 22.31 19.35 -11.73
CA THR A 390 21.40 18.97 -10.63
C THR A 390 20.05 18.48 -11.16
N LEU A 391 19.47 19.17 -12.15
CA LEU A 391 18.19 18.76 -12.74
C LEU A 391 18.28 17.38 -13.40
N ILE A 392 19.37 17.09 -14.13
CA ILE A 392 19.60 15.78 -14.75
C ILE A 392 19.67 14.69 -13.67
N LEU A 393 20.44 14.91 -12.60
CA LEU A 393 20.55 13.97 -11.48
C LEU A 393 19.19 13.75 -10.80
N LEU A 394 18.42 14.81 -10.59
CA LEU A 394 17.07 14.75 -10.01
C LEU A 394 16.07 14.00 -10.91
N PHE A 395 16.22 14.12 -12.23
CA PHE A 395 15.44 13.36 -13.20
C PHE A 395 15.75 11.86 -13.11
N ILE A 396 17.04 11.49 -13.03
CA ILE A 396 17.47 10.10 -12.82
C ILE A 396 16.88 9.55 -11.52
N LEU A 397 17.01 10.28 -10.41
CA LEU A 397 16.44 9.89 -9.11
C LEU A 397 14.93 9.70 -9.18
N SER A 398 14.22 10.62 -9.83
CA SER A 398 12.77 10.55 -10.02
C SER A 398 12.37 9.34 -10.87
N TYR A 399 13.16 9.03 -11.90
CA TYR A 399 12.93 7.92 -12.81
C TYR A 399 13.07 6.57 -12.11
N VAL A 400 14.06 6.43 -11.22
CA VAL A 400 14.29 5.20 -10.42
C VAL A 400 13.09 4.86 -9.51
N HIS A 401 12.28 5.85 -9.14
CA HIS A 401 11.10 5.65 -8.30
C HIS A 401 9.85 5.15 -9.04
N PHE A 402 9.87 5.01 -10.37
CA PHE A 402 8.77 4.38 -11.09
C PHE A 402 8.74 2.87 -10.82
N PRO A 403 7.56 2.27 -10.49
CA PRO A 403 7.46 0.85 -10.12
C PRO A 403 8.12 -0.11 -11.12
N TRP A 404 7.89 0.10 -12.42
CA TRP A 404 8.43 -0.77 -13.46
C TRP A 404 9.97 -0.71 -13.60
N ILE A 405 10.61 0.36 -13.12
CA ILE A 405 12.08 0.49 -13.07
C ILE A 405 12.59 -0.05 -11.75
N SER A 406 12.01 0.36 -10.63
CA SER A 406 12.47 -0.07 -9.31
C SER A 406 12.41 -1.58 -9.14
N GLU A 407 11.40 -2.25 -9.71
CA GLU A 407 11.27 -3.72 -9.66
C GLU A 407 12.29 -4.45 -10.52
N ARG A 408 12.90 -3.78 -11.50
CA ARG A 408 13.94 -4.37 -12.38
C ARG A 408 15.35 -4.20 -11.85
N LEU A 409 15.54 -3.33 -10.85
CA LEU A 409 16.83 -3.07 -10.25
C LEU A 409 17.06 -4.03 -9.08
N SER A 410 18.26 -4.57 -8.97
CA SER A 410 18.69 -5.24 -7.74
C SER A 410 18.73 -4.23 -6.59
N TRP A 411 18.60 -4.71 -5.34
CA TRP A 411 18.63 -3.83 -4.17
C TRP A 411 19.93 -2.99 -4.11
N ASN A 412 21.07 -3.56 -4.49
CA ASN A 412 22.35 -2.86 -4.53
C ASN A 412 22.35 -1.69 -5.54
N GLU A 413 21.83 -1.91 -6.74
CA GLU A 413 21.73 -0.88 -7.78
C GLU A 413 20.74 0.22 -7.37
N TYR A 414 19.58 -0.19 -6.85
CA TYR A 414 18.58 0.75 -6.35
C TYR A 414 19.14 1.60 -5.20
N HIS A 415 19.82 0.97 -4.24
CA HIS A 415 20.43 1.65 -3.11
C HIS A 415 21.58 2.58 -3.57
N PHE A 416 22.38 2.15 -4.54
CA PHE A 416 23.42 2.97 -5.15
C PHE A 416 22.84 4.27 -5.72
N LEU A 417 21.79 4.15 -6.54
CA LEU A 417 21.12 5.28 -7.18
C LEU A 417 20.43 6.19 -6.16
N ILE A 418 19.66 5.64 -5.23
CA ILE A 418 18.91 6.50 -4.29
C ILE A 418 19.81 7.12 -3.23
N SER A 419 20.80 6.39 -2.70
CA SER A 419 21.62 6.85 -1.59
C SER A 419 22.83 7.66 -2.06
N TYR A 420 23.68 7.09 -2.92
CA TYR A 420 24.96 7.69 -3.29
C TYR A 420 24.79 8.77 -4.36
N LEU A 421 24.11 8.44 -5.47
CA LEU A 421 23.79 9.44 -6.50
C LEU A 421 22.87 10.53 -5.93
N GLY A 422 21.98 10.18 -5.01
CA GLY A 422 21.19 11.13 -4.24
C GLY A 422 22.02 12.12 -3.41
N SER A 423 23.01 11.61 -2.66
CA SER A 423 23.98 12.46 -1.93
C SER A 423 24.76 13.38 -2.85
N PHE A 424 25.17 12.85 -3.99
CA PHE A 424 25.91 13.60 -4.99
C PHE A 424 25.03 14.71 -5.60
N CYS A 425 23.76 14.41 -5.90
CA CYS A 425 22.78 15.41 -6.32
C CYS A 425 22.65 16.55 -5.29
N LEU A 426 22.62 16.23 -4.00
CA LEU A 426 22.55 17.23 -2.92
C LEU A 426 23.80 18.13 -2.89
N LEU A 427 24.99 17.56 -3.08
CA LEU A 427 26.25 18.31 -3.14
C LEU A 427 26.29 19.26 -4.33
N ILE A 428 25.90 18.79 -5.52
CA ILE A 428 25.84 19.64 -6.72
C ILE A 428 24.79 20.75 -6.56
N ALA A 429 23.63 20.44 -5.96
CA ALA A 429 22.62 21.45 -5.63
C ALA A 429 23.17 22.52 -4.68
N PHE A 430 23.96 22.12 -3.67
CA PHE A 430 24.63 23.06 -2.77
C PHE A 430 25.59 23.98 -3.53
N ILE A 431 26.43 23.44 -4.41
CA ILE A 431 27.36 24.23 -5.23
C ILE A 431 26.59 25.22 -6.11
N HIS A 432 25.50 24.78 -6.74
CA HIS A 432 24.63 25.62 -7.56
C HIS A 432 24.08 26.81 -6.76
N VAL A 433 23.50 26.57 -5.58
CA VAL A 433 22.93 27.63 -4.73
C VAL A 433 24.03 28.55 -4.20
N PHE A 434 25.17 27.99 -3.77
CA PHE A 434 26.29 28.76 -3.24
C PHE A 434 26.85 29.76 -4.26
N LEU A 435 27.02 29.32 -5.52
CA LEU A 435 27.48 30.20 -6.60
C LEU A 435 26.48 31.32 -6.87
N HIS A 436 25.18 31.02 -6.86
CA HIS A 436 24.14 32.04 -7.06
C HIS A 436 24.04 33.02 -5.89
N TRP A 437 24.14 32.54 -4.65
CA TRP A 437 24.13 33.40 -3.46
C TRP A 437 25.33 34.36 -3.44
N LYS A 438 26.51 33.89 -3.85
CA LYS A 438 27.72 34.73 -3.96
C LYS A 438 27.56 35.88 -4.96
N ILE A 439 26.76 35.70 -6.01
CA ILE A 439 26.52 36.73 -7.04
C ILE A 439 25.60 37.85 -6.50
N ASP A 440 24.61 37.52 -5.66
CA ASP A 440 23.62 38.47 -5.15
C ASP A 440 24.11 39.25 -3.90
N SER A 441 25.43 39.40 -3.72
CA SER A 441 26.06 40.22 -2.67
C SER A 441 25.59 39.92 -1.24
N TYR A 442 25.96 38.73 -0.71
CA TYR A 442 25.97 38.36 0.73
C TYR A 442 24.83 38.89 1.62
N SER A 443 23.60 39.00 1.12
CA SER A 443 22.45 39.38 1.93
C SER A 443 21.81 38.14 2.58
N PHE A 444 21.16 38.35 3.73
CA PHE A 444 20.32 37.34 4.36
C PHE A 444 19.02 37.21 3.56
N ASN A 445 19.01 36.31 2.59
CA ASN A 445 17.90 36.09 1.66
C ASN A 445 17.46 34.62 1.66
N LEU A 446 16.38 34.31 0.92
CA LEU A 446 15.85 32.95 0.84
C LEU A 446 16.89 31.93 0.34
N LYS A 447 17.83 32.36 -0.51
CA LYS A 447 18.91 31.51 -1.03
C LYS A 447 19.90 31.13 0.06
N PHE A 448 20.24 32.08 0.94
CA PHE A 448 21.09 31.83 2.11
C PHE A 448 20.48 30.78 3.05
N LEU A 449 19.17 30.88 3.34
CA LEU A 449 18.48 29.89 4.18
C LEU A 449 18.50 28.50 3.54
N SER A 450 18.22 28.43 2.23
CA SER A 450 18.24 27.18 1.46
C SER A 450 19.64 26.54 1.46
N MET A 451 20.69 27.37 1.35
CA MET A 451 22.08 26.96 1.41
C MET A 451 22.48 26.43 2.79
N ILE A 452 22.12 27.11 3.88
CA ILE A 452 22.40 26.65 5.24
C ILE A 452 21.77 25.29 5.48
N LEU A 453 20.52 25.09 5.05
CA LEU A 453 19.85 23.81 5.21
C LEU A 453 20.60 22.68 4.48
N LEU A 454 20.97 22.90 3.22
CA LEU A 454 21.78 21.93 2.45
C LEU A 454 23.11 21.62 3.14
N PHE A 455 23.81 22.66 3.60
CA PHE A 455 25.07 22.52 4.32
C PHE A 455 24.90 21.68 5.59
N ASN A 456 23.89 21.99 6.41
CA ASN A 456 23.60 21.24 7.63
C ASN A 456 23.29 19.77 7.35
N VAL A 457 22.53 19.47 6.29
CA VAL A 457 22.25 18.07 5.88
C VAL A 457 23.53 17.36 5.46
N LEU A 458 24.38 18.00 4.65
CA LEU A 458 25.65 17.42 4.22
C LEU A 458 26.59 17.16 5.40
N VAL A 459 26.74 18.13 6.31
CA VAL A 459 27.56 17.99 7.53
C VAL A 459 27.02 16.87 8.41
N LEU A 460 25.71 16.80 8.64
CA LEU A 460 25.10 15.73 9.43
C LEU A 460 25.39 14.35 8.82
N ARG A 461 25.32 14.22 7.49
CA ARG A 461 25.68 12.97 6.80
C ARG A 461 27.14 12.60 6.98
N VAL A 462 28.05 13.57 6.89
CA VAL A 462 29.48 13.33 7.14
C VAL A 462 29.72 12.91 8.59
N ILE A 463 29.07 13.54 9.57
CA ILE A 463 29.18 13.15 10.98
C ILE A 463 28.69 11.71 11.17
N ILE A 464 27.52 11.36 10.65
CA ILE A 464 26.93 10.03 10.89
C ILE A 464 27.71 8.94 10.15
N TYR A 465 27.89 9.09 8.83
CA TYR A 465 28.50 8.04 8.01
C TYR A 465 30.03 8.04 8.08
N GLY A 466 30.66 9.20 8.29
CA GLY A 466 32.11 9.35 8.34
C GLY A 466 32.69 9.18 9.74
N ILE A 467 31.96 9.50 10.81
CA ILE A 467 32.48 9.44 12.19
C ILE A 467 31.75 8.38 13.02
N ILE A 468 30.42 8.48 13.15
CA ILE A 468 29.65 7.62 14.07
C ILE A 468 29.67 6.15 13.61
N HIS A 469 29.42 5.89 12.33
CA HIS A 469 29.32 4.52 11.82
C HIS A 469 30.65 3.74 11.91
N PRO A 470 31.82 4.32 11.58
CA PRO A 470 33.11 3.67 11.83
C PRO A 470 33.39 3.40 13.31
N ILE A 471 33.05 4.35 14.19
CA ILE A 471 33.20 4.17 15.65
C ILE A 471 32.34 3.00 16.14
N LEU A 472 31.08 2.91 15.70
CA LEU A 472 30.18 1.80 16.04
C LEU A 472 30.73 0.46 15.58
N LYS A 473 31.23 0.39 14.33
CA LYS A 473 31.85 -0.83 13.79
C LYS A 473 33.09 -1.24 14.59
N LEU A 474 33.89 -0.26 15.02
CA LEU A 474 35.05 -0.50 15.88
C LEU A 474 34.63 -1.04 17.26
N ILE A 475 33.63 -0.43 17.90
CA ILE A 475 33.10 -0.89 19.20
C ILE A 475 32.55 -2.32 19.09
N GLN A 476 31.79 -2.64 18.05
CA GLN A 476 31.26 -3.98 17.81
C GLN A 476 32.39 -5.00 17.56
N SER A 477 33.41 -4.62 16.80
CA SER A 477 34.58 -5.46 16.56
C SER A 477 35.35 -5.76 17.86
N ILE A 478 35.49 -4.77 18.76
CA ILE A 478 36.12 -4.97 20.08
C ILE A 478 35.27 -5.90 20.95
N LYS A 479 33.94 -5.68 20.99
CA LYS A 479 33.02 -6.48 21.82
C LYS A 479 32.92 -7.94 21.37
N ASN A 480 33.02 -8.18 20.06
CA ASN A 480 32.93 -9.53 19.48
C ASN A 480 34.27 -10.27 19.45
N ARG A 481 35.37 -9.68 19.97
CA ARG A 481 36.58 -10.47 20.20
C ARG A 481 36.30 -11.47 21.31
N PRO A 482 36.34 -12.79 21.04
CA PRO A 482 36.20 -13.77 22.09
C PRO A 482 37.27 -13.50 23.14
N LEU A 483 36.90 -13.59 24.43
CA LEU A 483 37.83 -13.59 25.56
C LEU A 483 38.73 -14.82 25.43
N GLN A 484 39.71 -14.77 24.54
CA GLN A 484 40.54 -15.92 24.21
C GLN A 484 41.76 -16.06 25.12
N ASN A 485 41.84 -15.30 26.22
CA ASN A 485 42.92 -15.40 27.20
C ASN A 485 42.36 -15.29 28.63
N SER A 486 41.87 -16.40 29.16
CA SER A 486 41.89 -16.68 30.60
C SER A 486 42.08 -18.19 30.82
N SER A 487 43.18 -18.71 30.30
CA SER A 487 43.80 -19.94 30.81
C SER A 487 45.23 -19.59 31.22
N LEU A 488 45.35 -18.98 32.39
CA LEU A 488 46.57 -18.87 33.19
C LEU A 488 46.21 -19.22 34.62
#